data_AF-A0AAI9ZQA2-F1
#
_entry.id   AF-A0AAI9ZQA2-F1
#
_cell.length_a   1.000
_cell.length_b   1.000
_cell.length_c   1.000
_cell.angle_alpha   90.00
_cell.angle_beta   90.00
_cell.angle_gamma   90.00
#
_symmetry.space_group_name_H-M   'P 1'
#
loop_
_entity.id
_entity.type
_entity.pdbx_description
1 polymer ?
#
loop_
_entity_poly.entity_id
_entity_poly.type
_entity_poly.pdbx_seq_one_letter_code
_entity_poly.pdbx_strand_id
1 'polypeptide(L)'
;MSFENLGKDARACLGVLSLLSADSVPSEMFMVADPSDLPESLAFCTDEFSLGEALEELTHHALVRKNIEKDTFRIHCLVQSEYRARMDDRQEQFDAATKLLLRKFPGECENKYDDDEWILYEKYIPQVLALSKNYADSQTKPNPLKASMDFVNLVNAA
;
A
#
# COMPACT_ATOMS: atom_id res chain seq x y z
N MET A 1 -20.68 9.06 -1.03
CA MET A 1 -19.24 9.30 -0.81
C MET A 1 -18.64 9.38 -2.20
N SER A 2 -18.21 10.56 -2.68
CA SER A 2 -17.67 10.69 -4.04
C SER A 2 -16.15 10.67 -3.98
N PHE A 3 -15.55 9.58 -4.45
CA PHE A 3 -14.09 9.48 -4.60
C PHE A 3 -13.55 10.42 -5.70
N GLU A 4 -14.43 10.95 -6.55
CA GLU A 4 -14.09 11.87 -7.64
C GLU A 4 -13.63 13.23 -7.14
N ASN A 5 -14.02 13.60 -5.91
CA ASN A 5 -13.62 14.86 -5.29
C ASN A 5 -12.18 14.82 -4.76
N LEU A 6 -11.55 13.63 -4.73
CA LEU A 6 -10.20 13.48 -4.21
C LEU A 6 -9.14 14.00 -5.19
N GLY A 7 -8.13 14.68 -4.65
CA GLY A 7 -6.89 14.99 -5.34
C GLY A 7 -6.24 13.73 -5.97
N LYS A 8 -5.40 13.94 -6.99
CA LYS A 8 -4.69 12.83 -7.67
C LYS A 8 -3.86 12.01 -6.67
N ASP A 9 -3.17 12.69 -5.77
CA ASP A 9 -2.25 12.08 -4.83
C ASP A 9 -3.00 11.33 -3.71
N ALA A 10 -4.09 11.90 -3.20
CA ALA A 10 -4.98 11.21 -2.27
C ALA A 10 -5.61 9.96 -2.90
N ARG A 11 -5.98 10.01 -4.19
CA ARG A 11 -6.45 8.82 -4.93
C ARG A 11 -5.37 7.75 -5.07
N ALA A 12 -4.13 8.13 -5.36
CA ALA A 12 -3.01 7.18 -5.41
C ALA A 12 -2.76 6.52 -4.04
N CYS A 13 -2.73 7.31 -2.96
CA CYS A 13 -2.64 6.79 -1.59
C CYS A 13 -3.80 5.81 -1.27
N LEU A 14 -5.03 6.18 -1.62
CA LEU A 14 -6.21 5.36 -1.38
C LEU A 14 -6.20 4.07 -2.22
N GLY A 15 -5.72 4.14 -3.47
CA GLY A 15 -5.53 2.98 -4.34
C GLY A 15 -4.60 1.95 -3.72
N VAL A 16 -3.41 2.39 -3.29
CA VAL A 16 -2.47 1.54 -2.54
C VAL A 16 -3.11 1.01 -1.26
N LEU A 17 -3.64 1.87 -0.39
CA LEU A 17 -4.26 1.47 0.88
C LEU A 17 -5.43 0.50 0.69
N SER A 18 -6.13 0.55 -0.44
CA SER A 18 -7.21 -0.37 -0.74
C SER A 18 -6.72 -1.80 -1.00
N LEU A 19 -5.44 -2.01 -1.29
CA LEU A 19 -4.84 -3.33 -1.56
C LEU A 19 -4.10 -3.91 -0.36
N LEU A 20 -3.92 -3.13 0.70
CA LEU A 20 -3.21 -3.50 1.93
C LEU A 20 -4.15 -3.97 3.04
N SER A 21 -3.60 -4.34 4.20
CA SER A 21 -4.38 -4.72 5.38
C SER A 21 -5.24 -3.54 5.86
N ALA A 22 -6.47 -3.82 6.30
CA ALA A 22 -7.41 -2.78 6.70
C ALA A 22 -7.04 -2.08 8.02
N ASP A 23 -6.39 -2.78 8.95
CA ASP A 23 -6.37 -2.36 10.36
C ASP A 23 -5.08 -1.68 10.84
N SER A 24 -3.96 -1.87 10.14
CA SER A 24 -2.65 -1.48 10.69
C SER A 24 -1.60 -1.21 9.60
N VAL A 25 -1.93 -0.44 8.56
CA VAL A 25 -0.92 -0.05 7.55
C VAL A 25 0.07 0.93 8.20
N PRO A 26 1.38 0.69 8.22
CA PRO A 26 2.34 1.63 8.80
C PRO A 26 2.29 2.98 8.10
N SER A 27 2.32 4.10 8.84
CA SER A 27 2.31 5.43 8.21
C SER A 27 3.55 5.70 7.37
N GLU A 28 4.68 5.12 7.74
CA GLU A 28 5.93 5.13 6.97
C GLU A 28 5.88 4.36 5.65
N MET A 29 4.78 3.66 5.33
CA MET A 29 4.61 2.92 4.07
C MET A 29 4.84 3.82 2.84
N PHE A 30 4.39 5.07 2.92
CA PHE A 30 4.53 6.05 1.83
C PHE A 30 5.79 6.91 1.97
N MET A 31 6.57 6.78 3.04
CA MET A 31 7.80 7.54 3.21
C MET A 31 8.91 6.89 2.40
N VAL A 32 9.29 7.53 1.29
CA VAL A 32 10.30 7.04 0.35
C VAL A 32 11.51 7.97 0.38
N ALA A 33 12.67 7.44 0.81
CA ALA A 33 13.93 8.20 0.86
C ALA A 33 14.61 8.32 -0.51
N ASP A 34 14.44 7.31 -1.38
CA ASP A 34 15.00 7.28 -2.72
C ASP A 34 13.89 7.19 -3.78
N PRO A 35 13.69 8.24 -4.61
CA PRO A 35 12.69 8.25 -5.67
C PRO A 35 12.97 7.25 -6.80
N SER A 36 14.16 6.65 -6.85
CA SER A 36 14.53 5.69 -7.90
C SER A 36 13.48 4.58 -8.01
N ASP A 37 13.04 4.32 -9.24
CA ASP A 37 12.02 3.31 -9.61
C ASP A 37 10.62 3.47 -8.99
N LEU A 38 10.28 4.62 -8.41
CA LEU A 38 8.92 4.91 -7.95
C LEU A 38 8.00 5.20 -9.15
N PRO A 39 6.77 4.67 -9.21
CA PRO A 39 5.81 5.05 -10.24
C PRO A 39 5.55 6.56 -10.21
N GLU A 40 5.28 7.17 -11.37
CA GLU A 40 4.98 8.61 -11.46
C GLU A 40 3.78 9.00 -10.58
N SER A 41 2.78 8.11 -10.44
CA SER A 41 1.63 8.30 -9.55
C SER A 41 1.98 8.39 -8.07
N LEU A 42 3.18 8.00 -7.66
CA LEU A 42 3.68 8.11 -6.29
C LEU A 42 4.84 9.11 -6.16
N ALA A 43 5.22 9.84 -7.20
CA ALA A 43 6.34 10.78 -7.15
C ALA A 43 6.22 11.83 -6.02
N PHE A 44 4.99 12.20 -5.64
CA PHE A 44 4.72 13.11 -4.52
C PHE A 44 5.16 12.56 -3.15
N CYS A 45 5.36 11.24 -3.01
CA CYS A 45 5.78 10.61 -1.75
C CYS A 45 7.19 11.01 -1.29
N THR A 46 8.01 11.60 -2.17
CA THR A 46 9.34 12.12 -1.78
C THR A 46 9.29 13.53 -1.22
N ASP A 47 8.16 14.22 -1.35
CA ASP A 47 7.92 15.51 -0.71
C ASP A 47 6.99 15.32 0.50
N GLU A 48 7.54 15.51 1.70
CA GLU A 48 6.81 15.30 2.95
C GLU A 48 5.55 16.18 3.04
N PHE A 49 5.61 17.40 2.47
CA PHE A 49 4.47 18.31 2.46
C PHE A 49 3.35 17.79 1.56
N SER A 50 3.64 17.44 0.31
CA SER A 50 2.65 16.88 -0.62
C SER A 50 2.06 15.56 -0.12
N LEU A 51 2.89 14.67 0.45
CA LEU A 51 2.40 13.44 1.08
C LEU A 51 1.48 13.76 2.27
N GLY A 52 1.84 14.74 3.09
CA GLY A 52 1.03 15.24 4.20
C GLY A 52 -0.35 15.71 3.76
N GLU A 53 -0.41 16.55 2.72
CA GLU A 53 -1.69 17.06 2.17
C GLU A 53 -2.58 15.91 1.65
N ALA A 54 -2.00 14.96 0.91
CA ALA A 54 -2.74 13.81 0.39
C ALA A 54 -3.33 12.93 1.52
N LEU A 55 -2.56 12.69 2.58
CA LEU A 55 -3.01 11.90 3.73
C LEU A 55 -4.02 12.68 4.58
N GLU A 56 -3.84 14.00 4.75
CA GLU A 56 -4.78 14.87 5.43
C GLU A 56 -6.15 14.84 4.72
N GLU A 57 -6.17 14.96 3.40
CA GLU A 57 -7.40 14.87 2.60
C GLU A 57 -8.17 13.56 2.84
N LEU A 58 -7.46 12.42 2.86
CA LEU A 58 -8.06 11.12 3.16
C LEU A 58 -8.64 11.02 4.57
N THR A 59 -7.97 11.63 5.55
CA THR A 59 -8.47 11.69 6.93
C THR A 59 -9.63 12.66 7.09
N HIS A 60 -9.60 13.81 6.41
CA HIS A 60 -10.66 14.82 6.39
C HIS A 60 -11.97 14.23 5.85
N HIS A 61 -11.89 13.42 4.79
CA HIS A 61 -13.02 12.69 4.22
C HIS A 61 -13.41 11.42 4.99
N ALA A 62 -12.76 11.13 6.13
CA ALA A 62 -12.97 9.94 6.95
C ALA A 62 -12.80 8.61 6.20
N LEU A 63 -12.03 8.61 5.11
CA LEU A 63 -11.71 7.42 4.32
C LEU A 63 -10.63 6.59 5.00
N VAL A 64 -9.73 7.26 5.71
CA VAL A 64 -8.65 6.70 6.49
C VAL A 64 -8.67 7.30 7.89
N ARG A 65 -8.31 6.51 8.91
CA ARG A 65 -8.08 6.99 10.27
C ARG A 65 -6.62 6.77 10.64
N LYS A 66 -5.96 7.81 11.15
CA LYS A 66 -4.61 7.68 11.71
C LYS A 66 -4.69 7.27 13.18
N ASN A 67 -3.96 6.22 13.55
CA ASN A 67 -3.66 5.87 14.92
C ASN A 67 -2.32 6.52 15.27
N ILE A 68 -2.36 7.53 16.14
CA ILE A 68 -1.16 8.30 16.52
C ILE A 68 -0.22 7.47 17.41
N GLU A 69 -0.76 6.61 18.27
CA GLU A 69 0.05 5.82 19.22
C GLU A 69 0.88 4.75 18.52
N LYS A 70 0.31 4.11 17.49
CA LYS A 70 0.98 3.03 16.73
C LYS A 70 1.61 3.51 15.43
N ASP A 71 1.42 4.78 15.08
CA ASP A 71 1.75 5.37 13.78
C ASP A 71 1.30 4.49 12.59
N THR A 72 0.02 4.13 12.61
CA THR A 72 -0.60 3.31 11.56
C THR A 72 -1.87 3.94 11.03
N PHE A 73 -2.19 3.68 9.77
CA PHE A 73 -3.46 3.94 9.15
C PHE A 73 -4.41 2.75 9.24
N ARG A 74 -5.68 3.06 9.49
CA ARG A 74 -6.80 2.15 9.39
C ARG A 74 -7.74 2.61 8.29
N ILE A 75 -8.11 1.70 7.41
CA ILE A 75 -9.09 1.90 6.35
C ILE A 75 -10.23 0.91 6.51
N HIS A 76 -11.47 1.38 6.40
CA HIS A 76 -12.62 0.49 6.57
C HIS A 76 -12.75 -0.46 5.37
N CYS A 77 -12.96 -1.76 5.59
CA CYS A 77 -13.04 -2.76 4.52
C CYS A 77 -14.05 -2.40 3.42
N LEU A 78 -15.17 -1.77 3.80
CA LEU A 78 -16.15 -1.25 2.84
C LEU A 78 -15.58 -0.16 1.93
N VAL A 79 -14.79 0.78 2.47
CA VAL A 79 -14.14 1.83 1.68
C VAL A 79 -13.17 1.20 0.70
N GLN A 80 -12.36 0.22 1.16
CA GLN A 80 -11.45 -0.50 0.26
C GLN A 80 -12.22 -1.21 -0.86
N SER A 81 -13.27 -1.99 -0.55
CA SER A 81 -14.02 -2.72 -1.56
C SER A 81 -14.71 -1.81 -2.56
N GLU A 82 -15.31 -0.71 -2.09
CA GLU A 82 -15.99 0.28 -2.92
C GLU A 82 -15.02 1.02 -3.82
N TYR A 83 -13.82 1.36 -3.32
CA TYR A 83 -12.80 2.02 -4.13
C TYR A 83 -12.24 1.08 -5.20
N ARG A 84 -11.85 -0.16 -4.81
CA ARG A 84 -11.36 -1.18 -5.76
C ARG A 84 -12.37 -1.49 -6.87
N ALA A 85 -13.66 -1.47 -6.56
CA ALA A 85 -14.71 -1.70 -7.55
C ALA A 85 -14.80 -0.59 -8.61
N ARG A 86 -14.44 0.65 -8.26
CA ARG A 86 -14.54 1.84 -9.12
C ARG A 86 -13.22 2.27 -9.76
N MET A 87 -12.08 1.80 -9.27
CA MET A 87 -10.78 2.18 -9.81
C MET A 87 -10.54 1.52 -11.18
N ASP A 88 -10.12 2.31 -12.16
CA ASP A 88 -9.79 1.87 -13.52
C ASP A 88 -8.30 1.49 -13.65
N ASP A 89 -7.47 2.03 -12.78
CA ASP A 89 -6.00 1.91 -12.71
C ASP A 89 -5.54 0.78 -11.78
N ARG A 90 -6.34 -0.30 -11.65
CA ARG A 90 -6.09 -1.41 -10.71
C ARG A 90 -4.69 -2.00 -10.78
N GLN A 91 -4.18 -2.18 -12.01
CA GLN A 91 -2.85 -2.74 -12.23
C GLN A 91 -1.77 -1.78 -11.74
N GLU A 92 -1.90 -0.49 -12.04
CA GLU A 92 -0.94 0.54 -11.61
C GLU A 92 -0.89 0.63 -10.09
N GLN A 93 -2.05 0.64 -9.42
CA GLN A 93 -2.12 0.65 -7.96
C GLN A 93 -1.52 -0.62 -7.32
N PHE A 94 -1.69 -1.77 -7.98
CA PHE A 94 -1.09 -3.03 -7.56
C PHE A 94 0.43 -3.03 -7.68
N ASP A 95 0.96 -2.55 -8.80
CA ASP A 95 2.40 -2.43 -9.03
C ASP A 95 3.01 -1.39 -8.06
N ALA A 96 2.31 -0.29 -7.79
CA ALA A 96 2.69 0.72 -6.82
C ALA A 96 2.76 0.15 -5.38
N ALA A 97 1.72 -0.56 -4.95
CA ALA A 97 1.70 -1.21 -3.63
C ALA A 97 2.82 -2.26 -3.49
N THR A 98 3.05 -3.06 -4.55
CA THR A 98 4.14 -4.03 -4.61
C THR A 98 5.50 -3.35 -4.42
N LYS A 99 5.74 -2.26 -5.13
CA LYS A 99 6.98 -1.49 -5.08
C LYS A 99 7.25 -0.85 -3.73
N LEU A 100 6.21 -0.32 -3.07
CA LEU A 100 6.34 0.23 -1.73
C LEU A 100 6.65 -0.88 -0.71
N LEU A 101 5.95 -2.01 -0.79
CA LEU A 101 6.20 -3.14 0.08
C LEU A 101 7.59 -3.72 -0.11
N LEU A 102 8.03 -3.97 -1.35
CA LEU A 102 9.36 -4.54 -1.63
C LEU A 102 10.50 -3.68 -1.08
N ARG A 103 10.33 -2.35 -1.01
CA ARG A 103 11.32 -1.44 -0.40
C ARG A 103 11.37 -1.51 1.13
N LYS A 104 10.25 -1.87 1.77
CA LYS A 104 10.09 -1.87 3.23
C LYS A 104 10.22 -3.26 3.83
N PHE A 105 9.94 -4.29 3.03
CA PHE A 105 9.99 -5.68 3.45
C PHE A 105 11.46 -6.12 3.58
N PRO A 106 11.83 -6.82 4.67
CA PRO A 106 13.18 -7.37 4.81
C PRO A 106 13.51 -8.33 3.66
N GLY A 107 14.77 -8.33 3.20
CA GLY A 107 15.25 -9.23 2.15
C GLY A 107 15.41 -10.67 2.63
N GLU A 108 15.95 -11.56 1.79
CA GLU A 108 16.23 -12.94 2.20
C GLU A 108 17.21 -12.97 3.38
N CYS A 109 16.78 -13.50 4.53
CA CYS A 109 17.62 -13.63 5.72
C CYS A 109 18.75 -14.63 5.48
N GLU A 110 20.01 -14.21 5.68
CA GLU A 110 21.12 -15.13 5.88
C GLU A 110 21.06 -15.75 7.29
N ASN A 111 20.07 -16.61 7.56
CA ASN A 111 20.06 -17.58 8.67
C ASN A 111 20.52 -17.07 10.06
N LYS A 112 20.28 -15.80 10.39
CA LYS A 112 20.57 -15.20 11.69
C LYS A 112 19.27 -14.70 12.26
N TYR A 113 18.96 -15.16 13.47
CA TYR A 113 17.89 -14.54 14.26
C TYR A 113 18.28 -13.10 14.57
N ASP A 114 17.55 -12.15 13.99
CA ASP A 114 17.66 -10.72 14.25
C ASP A 114 16.29 -10.21 14.76
N ASP A 115 16.24 -9.78 16.01
CA ASP A 115 15.02 -9.31 16.67
C ASP A 115 14.45 -8.06 15.97
N ASP A 116 15.31 -7.22 15.37
CA ASP A 116 14.89 -6.01 14.65
C ASP A 116 14.21 -6.37 13.32
N GLU A 117 14.66 -7.44 12.67
CA GLU A 117 14.06 -7.94 11.43
C GLU A 117 12.69 -8.56 11.68
N TRP A 118 12.51 -9.26 12.81
CA TRP A 118 11.22 -9.81 13.22
C TRP A 118 10.14 -8.73 13.40
N ILE A 119 10.51 -7.55 13.92
CA ILE A 119 9.60 -6.40 14.04
C ILE A 119 9.14 -5.92 12.66
N LEU A 120 10.02 -5.92 11.66
CA LEU A 120 9.66 -5.58 10.28
C LEU A 120 8.72 -6.62 9.66
N TYR A 121 8.98 -7.91 9.87
CA TYR A 121 8.09 -8.98 9.44
C TYR A 121 6.69 -8.85 10.06
N GLU A 122 6.59 -8.70 11.39
CA GLU A 122 5.29 -8.51 12.08
C GLU A 122 4.51 -7.32 11.50
N LYS A 123 5.23 -6.24 11.17
CA LYS A 123 4.68 -5.01 10.62
C LYS A 123 4.17 -5.18 9.17
N TYR A 124 4.92 -5.88 8.31
CA TYR A 124 4.67 -5.89 6.87
C TYR A 124 4.06 -7.20 6.31
N ILE A 125 4.19 -8.35 6.98
CA ILE A 125 3.54 -9.61 6.57
C ILE A 125 2.03 -9.43 6.34
N PRO A 126 1.25 -8.78 7.25
CA PRO A 126 -0.17 -8.59 7.02
C PRO A 126 -0.49 -7.84 5.72
N GLN A 127 0.41 -6.95 5.31
CA GLN A 127 0.27 -6.13 4.11
C GLN A 127 0.54 -6.97 2.85
N VAL A 128 1.60 -7.77 2.86
CA VAL A 128 1.93 -8.71 1.77
C VAL A 128 0.82 -9.75 1.61
N LEU A 129 0.31 -10.32 2.71
CA LEU A 129 -0.80 -11.28 2.67
C LEU A 129 -2.08 -10.66 2.08
N ALA A 130 -2.39 -9.40 2.44
CA ALA A 130 -3.52 -8.69 1.86
C ALA A 130 -3.34 -8.45 0.35
N LEU A 131 -2.14 -8.04 -0.08
CA LEU A 131 -1.83 -7.84 -1.49
C LEU A 131 -1.95 -9.16 -2.28
N SER A 132 -1.37 -10.24 -1.77
CA SER A 132 -1.44 -11.59 -2.36
C SER A 132 -2.86 -12.12 -2.46
N LYS A 133 -3.69 -11.87 -1.43
CA LYS A 133 -5.12 -12.20 -1.48
C LYS A 133 -5.84 -11.41 -2.57
N ASN A 134 -5.60 -10.11 -2.68
CA ASN A 134 -6.19 -9.29 -3.74
C ASN A 134 -5.77 -9.77 -5.15
N TYR A 135 -4.51 -10.19 -5.31
CA TYR A 135 -4.04 -10.82 -6.55
C TYR A 135 -4.80 -12.11 -6.86
N ALA A 136 -4.90 -13.03 -5.90
CA ALA A 136 -5.61 -14.31 -6.08
C ALA A 136 -7.10 -14.10 -6.40
N ASP A 137 -7.77 -13.21 -5.66
CA ASP A 137 -9.18 -12.87 -5.90
C ASP A 137 -9.40 -12.26 -7.29
N SER A 138 -8.42 -11.52 -7.81
CA SER A 138 -8.51 -10.91 -9.14
C SER A 138 -8.48 -11.93 -10.28
N GLN A 139 -7.88 -13.12 -10.08
CA GLN A 139 -7.75 -14.14 -11.12
C GLN A 139 -9.11 -14.70 -11.59
N THR A 140 -10.16 -14.50 -10.80
CA THR A 140 -11.54 -14.91 -11.14
C THR A 140 -12.33 -13.84 -11.90
N LYS A 141 -11.75 -12.65 -12.11
CA LYS A 141 -12.44 -11.48 -12.70
C LYS A 141 -12.08 -11.31 -14.19
N PRO A 142 -12.92 -10.61 -14.99
CA PRO A 142 -12.68 -10.44 -16.43
C PRO A 142 -11.33 -9.81 -16.81
N ASN A 143 -10.80 -8.93 -15.96
CA ASN A 143 -9.50 -8.28 -16.12
C ASN A 143 -8.66 -8.57 -14.88
N PRO A 144 -7.95 -9.71 -14.83
CA PRO A 144 -7.14 -10.09 -13.68
C PRO A 144 -5.89 -9.23 -13.57
N LEU A 145 -5.36 -9.10 -12.35
CA LEU A 145 -4.06 -8.48 -12.12
C LEU A 145 -2.96 -9.37 -12.68
N LYS A 146 -1.92 -8.75 -13.22
CA LYS A 146 -0.72 -9.41 -13.73
C LYS A 146 0.38 -9.33 -12.68
N ALA A 147 1.03 -10.46 -12.42
CA ALA A 147 2.20 -10.50 -11.55
C ALA A 147 3.42 -9.88 -12.26
N SER A 148 4.08 -8.95 -11.58
CA SER A 148 5.40 -8.45 -11.95
C SER A 148 6.49 -9.30 -11.28
N MET A 149 7.74 -9.17 -11.72
CA MET A 149 8.86 -9.84 -11.05
C MET A 149 9.04 -9.30 -9.62
N ASP A 150 8.81 -8.00 -9.41
CA ASP A 150 8.81 -7.38 -8.08
C ASP A 150 7.82 -8.06 -7.14
N PHE A 151 6.62 -8.39 -7.65
CA PHE A 151 5.60 -9.09 -6.86
C PHE A 151 6.03 -10.52 -6.53
N VAL A 152 6.61 -11.24 -7.50
CA VAL A 152 7.14 -12.59 -7.27
C VAL A 152 8.25 -12.57 -6.21
N ASN A 153 9.17 -11.62 -6.30
CA ASN A 153 10.25 -11.46 -5.32
C ASN A 153 9.71 -11.13 -3.93
N LEU A 154 8.73 -10.22 -3.84
CA LEU A 154 8.09 -9.87 -2.57
C LEU A 154 7.41 -11.08 -1.91
N VAL A 155 6.69 -11.88 -2.67
CA VAL A 155 5.98 -13.06 -2.15
C VAL A 155 6.95 -14.18 -1.77
N ASN A 156 8.08 -14.32 -2.46
CA ASN A 156 9.10 -15.32 -2.11
C ASN A 156 9.90 -14.94 -0.85
N ALA A 157 10.03 -13.64 -0.57
CA ALA A 157 10.71 -13.13 0.62
C ALA A 157 9.85 -13.22 1.89
N ALA A 158 8.52 -13.27 1.76
CA ALA A 158 7.54 -13.23 2.85
C ALA A 158 7.07 -14.61 3.32
#